data_AF-A0A1H6SZW6-F1
#
_entry.id   AF-A0A1H6SZW6-F1
#
_cell.length_a   1.000
_cell.length_b   1.000
_cell.length_c   1.000
_cell.angle_alpha   90.00
_cell.angle_beta   90.00
_cell.angle_gamma   90.00
#
_symmetry.space_group_name_H-M   'P 1'
#
loop_
_entity.id
_entity.type
_entity.pdbx_description
1 polymer ?
#
loop_
_entity_poly.entity_id
_entity_poly.type
_entity_poly.pdbx_seq_one_letter_code
_entity_poly.pdbx_strand_id
1 'polypeptide(L)'
;MEGCPRGQKGRIMIAPADLTTGADVIAAVTAAAARQNIPLMRFIAPLSASPSRWIRDVSNAHHPREVTLARVRALLEGRAIPGRQKYQPSGQYVGRRINPDYARPGTPKVAFSPVDRDPCFKCGVRGDIGCSHRSPR
;
A
#
# COMPACT_ATOMS: atom_id res chain seq x y z
N MET A 1 55.03 20.34 0.93
CA MET A 1 53.60 20.47 0.60
C MET A 1 52.93 19.16 0.95
N GLU A 2 52.66 18.96 2.24
CA GLU A 2 52.10 17.72 2.76
C GLU A 2 50.58 17.78 2.67
N GLY A 3 50.00 16.81 1.97
CA GLY A 3 48.58 16.77 1.63
C GLY A 3 47.69 16.60 2.86
N CYS A 4 46.75 17.52 3.01
CA CYS A 4 45.73 17.52 4.04
C CYS A 4 44.89 16.22 3.94
N PRO A 5 44.88 15.35 4.98
CA PRO A 5 44.08 14.14 4.94
C PRO A 5 42.60 14.52 4.99
N ARG A 6 41.87 14.21 3.91
CA ARG A 6 40.42 14.41 3.84
C ARG A 6 39.78 13.72 5.04
N GLY A 7 39.18 14.51 5.91
CA GLY A 7 38.46 14.05 7.08
C GLY A 7 37.50 12.94 6.70
N GLN A 8 37.77 11.75 7.21
CA GLN A 8 36.80 10.68 7.29
C GLN A 8 35.67 11.19 8.18
N LYS A 9 34.66 11.81 7.55
CA LYS A 9 33.40 12.13 8.21
C LYS A 9 32.89 10.83 8.80
N GLY A 10 32.88 10.76 10.13
CA GLY A 10 32.46 9.60 10.89
C GLY A 10 31.20 9.03 10.26
N ARG A 11 31.35 7.85 9.68
CA ARG A 11 30.25 7.06 9.14
C ARG A 11 29.47 6.61 10.37
N ILE A 12 28.56 7.45 10.86
CA ILE A 12 27.59 7.06 11.88
C ILE A 12 26.72 6.02 11.17
N MET A 13 27.16 4.78 11.28
CA MET A 13 26.41 3.60 10.89
C MET A 13 25.27 3.53 11.89
N ILE A 14 24.14 4.15 11.56
CA ILE A 14 22.87 3.82 12.19
C ILE A 14 22.72 2.33 11.93
N ALA A 15 23.01 1.53 12.96
CA ALA A 15 22.90 0.09 12.86
C ALA A 15 21.45 -0.22 12.46
N PRO A 16 21.20 -1.02 11.41
CA PRO A 16 19.85 -1.34 10.92
C PRO A 16 19.06 -2.25 11.87
N ALA A 17 19.39 -2.23 13.17
CA ALA A 17 19.04 -3.26 14.14
C ALA A 17 17.55 -3.27 14.51
N ASP A 18 16.85 -2.14 14.45
CA ASP A 18 15.48 -2.05 14.97
C ASP A 18 14.46 -1.53 13.94
N LEU A 19 14.53 -2.02 12.71
CA LEU A 19 13.44 -1.85 11.72
C LEU A 19 12.26 -2.78 12.06
N THR A 20 11.67 -2.60 13.25
CA THR A 20 10.60 -3.46 13.77
C THR A 20 9.24 -3.09 13.22
N THR A 21 8.99 -1.78 13.04
CA THR A 21 7.71 -1.27 12.51
C THR A 21 7.87 -0.61 11.14
N GLY A 22 6.75 -0.48 10.44
CA GLY A 22 6.67 0.26 9.19
C GLY A 22 7.08 1.73 9.30
N ALA A 23 6.77 2.38 10.43
CA ALA A 23 7.16 3.76 10.71
C ALA A 23 8.68 3.90 10.79
N ASP A 24 9.36 2.98 11.47
CA ASP A 24 10.83 2.96 11.59
C ASP A 24 11.50 2.80 10.22
N VAL A 25 10.92 1.95 9.37
CA VAL A 25 11.38 1.75 7.99
C VAL A 25 11.31 3.05 7.20
N ILE A 26 10.18 3.78 7.26
CA ILE A 26 10.03 5.05 6.54
C ILE A 26 10.98 6.12 7.12
N ALA A 27 11.14 6.18 8.44
CA ALA A 27 12.06 7.12 9.08
C ALA A 27 13.51 6.87 8.63
N ALA A 28 13.96 5.61 8.62
CA ALA A 28 15.30 5.23 8.21
C ALA A 28 15.58 5.57 6.72
N VAL A 29 14.61 5.29 5.85
CA VAL A 29 14.71 5.59 4.41
C VAL A 29 14.72 7.10 4.16
N THR A 30 13.88 7.85 4.87
CA THR A 30 13.86 9.33 4.80
C THR A 30 15.17 9.93 5.25
N ALA A 31 15.71 9.47 6.39
CA ALA A 31 17.01 9.91 6.88
C ALA A 31 18.15 9.55 5.92
N ALA A 32 18.10 8.41 5.25
CA ALA A 32 19.08 8.04 4.23
C ALA A 32 19.00 8.91 2.97
N ALA A 33 17.79 9.18 2.47
CA ALA A 33 17.56 10.05 1.32
C ALA A 33 18.08 11.48 1.61
N ALA A 34 17.77 12.02 2.79
CA ALA A 34 18.24 13.34 3.23
C ALA A 34 19.77 13.40 3.30
N ARG A 35 20.44 12.38 3.85
CA ARG A 35 21.91 12.31 3.92
C ARG A 35 22.57 12.28 2.55
N GLN A 36 21.91 11.71 1.55
CA GLN A 36 22.42 11.66 0.17
C GLN A 36 22.00 12.88 -0.66
N ASN A 37 21.19 13.78 -0.10
CA ASN A 37 20.59 14.92 -0.80
C ASN A 37 19.80 14.49 -2.06
N ILE A 38 19.09 13.36 -1.97
CA ILE A 38 18.26 12.80 -3.04
C ILE A 38 16.79 12.92 -2.62
N PRO A 39 15.87 13.35 -3.51
CA PRO A 39 14.44 13.35 -3.21
C PRO A 39 13.97 11.95 -2.81
N LEU A 40 13.17 11.84 -1.74
CA LEU A 40 12.70 10.57 -1.20
C LEU A 40 12.09 9.65 -2.27
N MET A 41 11.25 10.19 -3.16
CA MET A 41 10.63 9.43 -4.25
C MET A 41 11.65 8.78 -5.19
N ARG A 42 12.72 9.51 -5.52
CA ARG A 42 13.80 9.01 -6.38
C ARG A 42 14.66 7.98 -5.64
N PHE A 43 14.86 8.17 -4.35
CA PHE A 43 15.60 7.24 -3.50
C PHE A 43 14.90 5.87 -3.40
N ILE A 44 13.57 5.84 -3.28
CA ILE A 44 12.80 4.59 -3.15
C ILE A 44 12.36 3.96 -4.47
N ALA A 45 12.54 4.64 -5.60
CA ALA A 45 12.15 4.13 -6.93
C ALA A 45 12.70 2.70 -7.23
N PRO A 46 13.92 2.33 -6.80
CA PRO A 46 14.41 0.96 -6.99
C PRO A 46 13.65 -0.12 -6.19
N LEU A 47 12.97 0.26 -5.10
CA LEU A 47 12.20 -0.69 -4.27
C LEU A 47 10.85 -1.01 -4.90
N SER A 48 10.18 -0.04 -5.53
CA SER A 48 8.84 -0.21 -6.05
C SER A 48 8.58 0.64 -7.28
N ALA A 49 7.87 0.05 -8.26
CA ALA A 49 7.33 0.78 -9.40
C ALA A 49 6.31 1.86 -9.01
N SER A 50 5.76 1.81 -7.79
CA SER A 50 4.83 2.82 -7.27
C SER A 50 5.30 3.33 -5.90
N PRO A 51 6.21 4.32 -5.87
CA PRO A 51 6.79 4.90 -4.65
C PRO A 51 5.76 5.34 -3.61
N SER A 52 4.76 6.13 -4.01
CA SER A 52 3.76 6.68 -3.10
C SER A 52 2.90 5.61 -2.45
N ARG A 53 2.48 4.61 -3.24
CA ARG A 53 1.73 3.45 -2.72
C ARG A 53 2.59 2.63 -1.77
N TRP A 54 3.86 2.40 -2.10
CA TRP A 54 4.78 1.68 -1.23
C TRP A 54 4.96 2.38 0.11
N ILE A 55 5.13 3.70 0.14
CA ILE A 55 5.23 4.46 1.40
C ILE A 55 3.98 4.26 2.24
N ARG A 56 2.79 4.43 1.65
CA ARG A 56 1.52 4.26 2.37
C ARG A 56 1.33 2.84 2.90
N ASP A 57 1.66 1.84 2.09
CA ASP A 57 1.47 0.44 2.47
C ASP A 57 2.48 0.03 3.57
N VAL A 58 3.72 0.55 3.50
CA VAL A 58 4.75 0.30 4.53
C VAL A 58 4.49 1.09 5.80
N SER A 59 4.07 2.36 5.73
CA SER A 59 3.80 3.18 6.93
C SER A 59 2.70 2.58 7.80
N ASN A 60 1.74 1.89 7.19
CA ASN A 60 0.64 1.23 7.88
C ASN A 60 0.96 -0.23 8.33
N ALA A 61 2.15 -0.75 8.00
CA ALA A 61 2.53 -2.11 8.35
C ALA A 61 3.09 -2.19 9.78
N HIS A 62 2.35 -2.83 10.68
CA HIS A 62 2.85 -3.14 12.04
C HIS A 62 4.03 -4.13 12.01
N HIS A 63 3.97 -5.12 11.12
CA HIS A 63 5.02 -6.12 10.92
C HIS A 63 5.38 -6.20 9.43
N PRO A 64 6.35 -5.39 8.96
CA PRO A 64 6.80 -5.45 7.58
C PRO A 64 7.32 -6.84 7.23
N ARG A 65 7.00 -7.34 6.03
CA ARG A 65 7.52 -8.63 5.57
C ARG A 65 9.05 -8.62 5.55
N GLU A 66 9.68 -9.72 5.91
CA GLU A 66 11.16 -9.84 5.91
C GLU A 66 11.78 -9.52 4.55
N VAL A 67 11.13 -9.88 3.44
CA VAL A 67 11.57 -9.54 2.09
C VAL A 67 11.62 -8.03 1.86
N THR A 68 10.65 -7.28 2.41
CA THR A 68 10.67 -5.82 2.35
C THR A 68 11.82 -5.26 3.17
N LEU A 69 12.03 -5.77 4.38
CA LEU A 69 13.14 -5.37 5.25
C LEU A 69 14.50 -5.64 4.60
N ALA A 70 14.68 -6.81 3.99
CA ALA A 70 15.91 -7.16 3.28
C ALA A 70 16.19 -6.21 2.10
N ARG A 71 15.16 -5.85 1.33
CA ARG A 71 15.29 -4.90 0.21
C ARG A 71 15.61 -3.49 0.69
N VAL A 72 14.99 -3.05 1.78
CA VAL A 72 15.30 -1.75 2.41
C VAL A 72 16.74 -1.74 2.94
N ARG A 73 17.18 -2.78 3.65
CA ARG A 73 18.57 -2.90 4.12
C ARG A 73 19.55 -2.84 2.95
N ALA A 74 19.31 -3.60 1.88
CA ALA A 74 20.14 -3.57 0.68
C ALA A 74 20.22 -2.15 0.07
N LEU A 75 19.09 -1.43 -0.01
CA LEU A 75 19.07 -0.03 -0.47
C LEU A 75 19.89 0.89 0.44
N LEU A 76 19.71 0.80 1.76
CA LEU A 76 20.40 1.64 2.75
C LEU A 76 21.91 1.40 2.77
N GLU A 77 22.33 0.16 2.52
CA GLU A 77 23.74 -0.24 2.46
C GLU A 77 24.39 0.03 1.09
N GLY A 78 23.59 0.41 0.08
CA GLY A 78 24.07 0.57 -1.30
C GLY A 78 24.42 -0.75 -1.99
N ARG A 79 23.87 -1.88 -1.52
CA ARG A 79 24.02 -3.19 -2.15
C ARG A 79 22.99 -3.38 -3.27
N ALA A 80 23.23 -4.37 -4.12
CA ALA A 80 22.24 -4.79 -5.12
C ALA A 80 20.94 -5.21 -4.43
N ILE A 81 19.82 -4.61 -4.85
CA ILE A 81 18.51 -4.89 -4.28
C ILE A 81 18.03 -6.23 -4.83
N PRO A 82 17.62 -7.18 -3.96
CA PRO A 82 17.08 -8.44 -4.44
C PRO A 82 15.87 -8.19 -5.33
N GLY A 83 15.83 -8.91 -6.46
CA GLY A 83 14.75 -8.81 -7.42
C GLY A 83 13.39 -9.05 -6.77
N ARG A 84 12.32 -8.50 -7.37
CA ARG A 84 10.97 -8.81 -6.92
C ARG A 84 10.79 -10.32 -7.00
N GLN A 85 10.57 -10.97 -5.85
CA GLN A 85 10.13 -12.35 -5.83
C GLN A 85 8.83 -12.39 -6.62
N LYS A 86 8.86 -13.07 -7.77
CA LYS A 86 7.65 -13.42 -8.49
C LYS A 86 6.84 -14.24 -7.51
N TYR A 87 5.64 -13.76 -7.16
CA TYR A 87 4.70 -14.56 -6.43
C TYR A 87 4.48 -15.82 -7.27
N GLN A 88 5.07 -16.94 -6.85
CA GLN A 88 4.67 -18.23 -7.36
C GLN A 88 3.36 -18.52 -6.65
N PRO A 89 2.22 -18.49 -7.35
CA PRO A 89 1.00 -18.99 -6.75
C PRO A 89 1.31 -20.42 -6.31
N SER A 90 1.28 -20.66 -4.99
CA SER A 90 1.41 -22.01 -4.46
C SER A 90 0.35 -22.83 -5.19
N GLY A 91 0.77 -23.82 -5.99
CA GLY A 91 -0.12 -24.71 -6.75
C GLY A 91 -1.13 -25.46 -5.87
N GLN A 92 -1.08 -25.25 -4.55
CA GLN A 92 -2.11 -25.59 -3.58
C GLN A 92 -3.49 -24.95 -3.80
N TYR A 93 -3.71 -24.11 -4.82
CA TYR A 93 -5.07 -23.88 -5.34
C TYR A 93 -5.55 -25.08 -6.19
N VAL A 94 -5.44 -26.28 -5.64
CA VAL A 94 -6.13 -27.48 -6.09
C VAL A 94 -7.57 -27.39 -5.58
N GLY A 95 -8.45 -26.81 -6.38
CA GLY A 95 -9.88 -26.97 -6.17
C GLY A 95 -10.63 -25.69 -5.79
N ARG A 96 -10.96 -24.89 -6.81
CA ARG A 96 -12.36 -24.54 -6.96
C ARG A 96 -12.79 -25.06 -8.33
N ARG A 97 -13.03 -26.37 -8.43
CA ARG A 97 -14.06 -26.84 -9.36
C ARG A 97 -15.29 -26.03 -8.95
N ILE A 98 -15.71 -25.11 -9.81
CA ILE A 98 -16.98 -24.43 -9.65
C ILE A 98 -17.99 -25.56 -9.51
N ASN A 99 -18.55 -25.76 -8.32
CA ASN A 99 -19.61 -26.75 -8.16
C ASN A 99 -20.73 -26.26 -9.09
N PRO A 100 -21.13 -27.00 -10.14
CA PRO A 100 -22.20 -26.57 -11.03
C PRO A 100 -23.53 -26.38 -10.27
N ASP A 101 -23.65 -26.95 -9.07
CA ASP A 101 -24.74 -26.73 -8.11
C ASP A 101 -24.82 -25.31 -7.54
N TYR A 102 -23.79 -24.46 -7.70
CA TYR A 102 -23.90 -23.03 -7.40
C TYR A 102 -24.37 -22.20 -8.61
N ALA A 103 -25.07 -22.82 -9.56
CA ALA A 103 -25.96 -22.08 -10.44
C ALA A 103 -27.04 -21.40 -9.58
N ARG A 104 -26.85 -20.10 -9.31
CA ARG A 104 -27.78 -19.26 -8.55
C ARG A 104 -29.18 -19.43 -9.15
N PRO A 105 -30.18 -19.97 -8.41
CA PRO A 105 -31.54 -20.07 -8.93
C PRO A 105 -31.99 -18.67 -9.31
N GLY A 106 -32.57 -18.54 -10.51
CA GLY A 106 -32.92 -17.27 -11.13
C GLY A 106 -33.49 -16.29 -10.11
N THR A 107 -32.76 -15.21 -9.85
CA THR A 107 -33.32 -14.05 -9.16
C THR A 107 -34.63 -13.71 -9.88
N PRO A 108 -35.79 -13.74 -9.19
CA PRO A 108 -37.04 -13.35 -9.82
C PRO A 108 -36.84 -11.94 -10.37
N LYS A 109 -37.27 -11.73 -11.62
CA LYS A 109 -37.33 -10.39 -12.21
C LYS A 109 -38.26 -9.56 -11.33
N VAL A 110 -37.70 -8.84 -10.36
CA VAL A 110 -38.45 -7.91 -9.53
C VAL A 110 -39.01 -6.89 -10.51
N ALA A 111 -40.34 -6.85 -10.65
CA ALA A 111 -41.01 -5.89 -11.50
C ALA A 111 -40.53 -4.49 -11.10
N PHE A 112 -39.92 -3.80 -12.05
CA PHE A 112 -39.34 -2.48 -11.85
C PHE A 112 -40.49 -1.53 -11.51
N SER A 113 -40.74 -1.31 -10.21
CA SER A 113 -41.63 -0.23 -9.79
C SER A 113 -40.89 1.07 -10.07
N PRO A 114 -41.50 2.05 -10.76
CA PRO A 114 -40.87 3.34 -11.00
C PRO A 114 -40.50 3.97 -9.66
N VAL A 115 -39.21 4.04 -9.35
CA VAL A 115 -38.72 4.70 -8.15
C VAL A 115 -38.87 6.20 -8.39
N ASP A 116 -39.73 6.86 -7.63
CA ASP A 116 -39.95 8.30 -7.69
C ASP A 116 -38.62 9.03 -7.38
N ARG A 117 -38.03 9.67 -8.39
CA ARG A 117 -36.71 10.32 -8.29
C ARG A 117 -36.77 11.78 -7.87
N ASP A 118 -37.97 12.29 -7.58
CA ASP A 118 -38.13 13.70 -7.26
C ASP A 118 -37.45 13.99 -5.91
N PRO A 119 -36.58 15.01 -5.81
CA PRO A 119 -35.96 15.38 -4.55
C PRO A 119 -37.02 15.80 -3.53
N CYS A 120 -36.81 15.46 -2.26
CA CYS A 120 -37.71 15.93 -1.20
C CYS A 120 -37.71 17.46 -1.16
N PHE A 121 -38.87 18.10 -1.32
CA PHE A 121 -38.99 19.56 -1.23
C PHE A 121 -38.48 20.16 0.10
N LYS A 122 -38.44 19.35 1.17
CA LYS A 122 -38.03 19.81 2.50
C LYS A 122 -36.54 19.66 2.79
N CYS A 123 -35.87 18.66 2.23
CA CYS A 123 -34.45 18.40 2.51
C CYS A 123 -33.57 18.16 1.27
N GLY A 124 -34.12 18.21 0.06
CA GLY A 124 -33.40 18.03 -1.20
C GLY A 124 -32.92 16.59 -1.47
N VAL A 125 -33.08 15.66 -0.54
CA VAL A 125 -32.66 14.26 -0.70
C VAL A 125 -33.52 13.58 -1.77
N ARG A 126 -32.86 12.95 -2.76
CA ARG A 126 -33.53 12.21 -3.83
C ARG A 126 -34.37 11.07 -3.28
N GLY A 127 -35.58 10.91 -3.80
CA GLY A 127 -36.55 9.90 -3.34
C GLY A 127 -36.02 8.47 -3.34
N ASP A 128 -35.07 8.14 -4.21
CA ASP A 128 -34.44 6.81 -4.30
C ASP A 128 -33.56 6.44 -3.08
N ILE A 129 -33.16 7.42 -2.27
CA ILE A 129 -32.33 7.22 -1.08
C ILE A 129 -33.21 6.97 0.17
N GLY A 130 -34.50 7.33 0.09
CA GLY A 130 -35.41 7.34 1.23
C GLY A 130 -35.12 8.54 2.16
N CYS A 131 -36.11 9.40 2.36
CA CYS A 131 -36.01 10.51 3.31
C CYS A 131 -37.13 10.40 4.35
N SER A 132 -36.82 10.66 5.61
CA SER A 132 -37.78 10.52 6.73
C SER A 132 -38.97 11.48 6.64
N HIS A 133 -38.92 12.48 5.76
CA HIS A 133 -40.00 13.44 5.53
C HIS A 133 -41.08 12.92 4.56
N ARG A 134 -40.79 11.88 3.78
CA ARG A 134 -41.79 11.23 2.93
C ARG A 134 -42.42 10.11 3.75
N SER A 135 -43.67 10.29 4.16
CA SER A 135 -44.44 9.22 4.80
C SER A 135 -44.55 8.02 3.86
N PRO A 136 -44.32 6.78 4.34
CA PRO A 136 -44.62 5.60 3.55
C PRO A 136 -46.14 5.55 3.33
N ARG A 137 -46.56 5.48 2.07
CA ARG A 137 -47.95 5.09 1.74
C ARG A 137 -48.11 3.59 1.87
#